data_AF-A0AAD5XBX4-F1
#
_entry.id   AF-A0AAD5XBX4-F1
#
_cell.length_a   1.000
_cell.length_b   1.000
_cell.length_c   1.000
_cell.angle_alpha   90.00
_cell.angle_beta   90.00
_cell.angle_gamma   90.00
#
_symmetry.space_group_name_H-M   'P 1'
#
loop_
_entity.id
_entity.type
_entity.pdbx_description
1 polymer ?
#
loop_
_entity_poly.entity_id
_entity_poly.type
_entity_poly.pdbx_seq_one_letter_code
_entity_poly.pdbx_strand_id
1 'polypeptide(L)'
;MHTSTFLSCHCQQHVLAYNPKDTAHSGHPATKGEICDCSYCAKRKIVWGYALAGELSIVRGVLHAPVDGKISMALTEYRFATKRTPHYFCSTCGTHLLGTAYDVTKTIAISLLAVRNLPADSQFFRTNELSQKAPIVIRRASLLSPQYTQPLINSIPFAEHLVDVENLDDFDPPRKVLVGACHCQVVKFAVLSRDIEVPVIIEDVYNINGEVMTQKFAKNSGARNGCLWIFPGIHNVLFSPHFPIPSFIPPSSVALPWQEIQTAENLSTLANVTTTYKFNQQEIAHVFCSTCGCTVFELGGENVGGMPFGLNVALINDFSVYLENYAAEVSGTEKRLGGLRIDRDAINEEPRFLLKL
;
A
#
# COMPACT_ATOMS: atom_id res chain seq x y z
N MET A 1 0.84 8.43 34.71
CA MET A 1 -0.38 8.66 33.91
C MET A 1 -0.29 7.76 32.69
N HIS A 2 -1.25 6.85 32.50
CA HIS A 2 -1.28 6.03 31.28
C HIS A 2 -1.67 6.92 30.10
N THR A 3 -0.76 7.08 29.12
CA THR A 3 -1.08 7.75 27.87
C THR A 3 -2.05 6.88 27.09
N SER A 4 -3.28 7.36 26.88
CA SER A 4 -4.27 6.64 26.06
C SER A 4 -3.72 6.44 24.65
N THR A 5 -3.74 5.19 24.19
CA THR A 5 -3.38 4.84 22.81
C THR A 5 -4.65 4.90 21.96
N PHE A 6 -4.56 5.49 20.76
CA PHE A 6 -5.72 5.61 19.87
C PHE A 6 -5.44 4.92 18.54
N LEU A 7 -6.45 4.34 17.93
CA LEU A 7 -6.46 3.89 16.55
C LEU A 7 -7.30 4.88 15.74
N SER A 8 -6.70 5.55 14.76
CA SER A 8 -7.38 6.61 14.00
C SER A 8 -7.08 6.53 12.51
N CYS A 9 -8.11 6.74 11.68
CA CYS A 9 -7.88 7.00 10.26
C CYS A 9 -7.17 8.35 10.07
N HIS A 10 -6.62 8.60 8.87
CA HIS A 10 -5.88 9.84 8.61
C HIS A 10 -6.75 11.10 8.81
N CYS A 11 -8.00 11.08 8.32
CA CYS A 11 -8.94 12.20 8.46
C CYS A 11 -9.60 12.30 9.86
N GLN A 12 -9.29 11.38 10.78
CA GLN A 12 -9.84 11.32 12.14
C GLN A 12 -11.38 11.25 12.22
N GLN A 13 -12.06 10.84 11.14
CA GLN A 13 -13.49 10.56 11.18
C GLN A 13 -13.80 9.29 11.98
N HIS A 14 -12.85 8.36 12.06
CA HIS A 14 -12.94 7.15 12.87
C HIS A 14 -11.76 7.11 13.83
N VAL A 15 -12.09 7.10 15.12
CA VAL A 15 -11.15 7.07 16.24
C VAL A 15 -11.66 6.05 17.25
N LEU A 16 -10.83 5.08 17.57
CA LEU A 16 -11.05 4.08 18.61
C LEU A 16 -10.00 4.30 19.71
N ALA A 17 -10.41 4.28 20.97
CA ALA A 17 -9.48 4.22 22.09
C ALA A 17 -9.12 2.76 22.35
N TYR A 18 -7.81 2.50 22.47
CA TYR A 18 -7.26 1.21 22.78
C TYR A 18 -6.73 1.22 24.22
N ASN A 19 -7.40 0.43 25.07
CA ASN A 19 -7.16 0.31 26.50
C ASN A 19 -6.85 -1.15 26.84
N PRO A 20 -5.58 -1.60 26.71
CA PRO A 20 -5.20 -2.97 27.01
C PRO A 20 -5.48 -3.29 28.49
N LYS A 21 -6.08 -4.45 28.76
CA LYS A 21 -6.45 -4.86 30.14
C LYS A 21 -5.28 -5.48 30.92
N ASP A 22 -4.27 -6.02 30.23
CA ASP A 22 -3.11 -6.64 30.85
C ASP A 22 -1.83 -6.31 30.07
N THR A 23 -1.07 -5.32 30.55
CA THR A 23 0.19 -4.91 29.89
C THR A 23 1.29 -5.97 29.95
N ALA A 24 1.17 -7.01 30.80
CA ALA A 24 2.18 -8.04 30.98
C ALA A 24 1.96 -9.28 30.08
N HIS A 25 0.69 -9.60 29.75
CA HIS A 25 0.36 -10.81 28.98
C HIS A 25 -0.60 -10.61 27.80
N SER A 26 -1.44 -9.56 27.79
CA SER A 26 -2.17 -9.18 26.57
C SER A 26 -1.26 -8.30 25.73
N GLY A 27 -0.44 -8.95 24.91
CA GLY A 27 0.55 -8.33 24.03
C GLY A 27 0.04 -6.99 23.49
N HIS A 28 0.58 -5.90 24.02
CA HIS A 28 0.33 -4.56 23.51
C HIS A 28 0.50 -4.64 21.99
N PRO A 29 -0.31 -3.93 21.17
CA PRO A 29 -0.15 -3.89 19.72
C PRO A 29 1.25 -3.40 19.30
N ALA A 30 2.08 -2.94 20.24
CA ALA A 30 3.46 -2.56 20.03
C ALA A 30 4.49 -3.64 20.44
N THR A 31 4.08 -4.76 21.03
CA THR A 31 4.97 -5.86 21.45
C THR A 31 4.93 -7.05 20.50
N LYS A 32 3.85 -7.22 19.73
CA LYS A 32 3.73 -8.25 18.69
C LYS A 32 2.90 -7.76 17.52
N GLY A 33 3.47 -7.84 16.32
CA GLY A 33 2.75 -7.60 15.08
C GLY A 33 2.70 -8.87 14.23
N GLU A 34 1.68 -8.98 13.39
CA GLU A 34 1.59 -10.04 12.40
C GLU A 34 1.55 -9.45 10.99
N ILE A 35 2.32 -10.03 10.08
CA ILE A 35 2.25 -9.71 8.65
C ILE A 35 1.57 -10.87 7.95
N CYS A 36 0.58 -10.57 7.12
CA CYS A 36 -0.08 -11.56 6.30
C CYS A 36 0.45 -11.47 4.87
N ASP A 37 0.84 -12.62 4.30
CA ASP A 37 1.40 -12.72 2.94
C ASP A 37 0.33 -12.84 1.84
N CYS A 38 -0.96 -12.67 2.14
CA CYS A 38 -1.97 -12.66 1.08
C CYS A 38 -1.82 -11.40 0.23
N SER A 39 -2.20 -11.50 -1.04
CA SER A 39 -2.15 -10.42 -2.02
C SER A 39 -2.77 -9.11 -1.52
N TYR A 40 -3.87 -9.17 -0.77
CA TYR A 40 -4.49 -7.96 -0.21
C TYR A 40 -3.61 -7.29 0.86
N CYS A 41 -3.11 -8.07 1.83
CA CYS A 41 -2.30 -7.54 2.91
C CYS A 41 -0.93 -7.07 2.41
N ALA A 42 -0.34 -7.76 1.43
CA ALA A 42 0.90 -7.37 0.77
C ALA A 42 0.75 -6.03 0.02
N LYS A 43 -0.29 -5.89 -0.82
CA LYS A 43 -0.58 -4.65 -1.57
C LYS A 43 -0.92 -3.45 -0.68
N ARG A 44 -1.44 -3.70 0.52
CA ARG A 44 -1.80 -2.67 1.51
C ARG A 44 -0.78 -2.47 2.63
N LYS A 45 0.27 -3.31 2.67
CA LYS A 45 1.29 -3.34 3.73
C LYS A 45 0.70 -3.35 5.14
N ILE A 46 -0.34 -4.14 5.36
CA ILE A 46 -1.01 -4.17 6.65
C ILE A 46 -0.12 -4.92 7.64
N VAL A 47 0.21 -4.24 8.74
CA VAL A 47 0.76 -4.87 9.94
C VAL A 47 -0.36 -4.99 10.95
N TRP A 48 -0.65 -6.21 11.38
CA TRP A 48 -1.76 -6.54 12.25
C TRP A 48 -1.34 -6.52 13.72
N GLY A 49 -2.19 -5.96 14.56
CA GLY A 49 -2.24 -6.20 16.00
C GLY A 49 -3.59 -6.79 16.36
N TYR A 50 -3.74 -7.28 17.58
CA TYR A 50 -4.97 -7.89 18.05
C TYR A 50 -5.38 -7.28 19.38
N ALA A 51 -6.56 -6.66 19.40
CA ALA A 51 -7.17 -6.16 20.62
C ALA A 51 -8.14 -7.21 21.16
N LEU A 52 -8.06 -7.52 22.44
CA LEU A 52 -8.98 -8.46 23.10
C LEU A 52 -10.36 -7.83 23.33
N ALA A 53 -11.31 -8.69 23.71
CA ALA A 53 -12.67 -8.29 24.03
C ALA A 53 -12.71 -7.17 25.09
N GLY A 54 -13.33 -6.06 24.73
CA GLY A 54 -13.47 -4.86 25.54
C GLY A 54 -12.21 -3.99 25.69
N GLU A 55 -11.13 -4.25 24.93
CA GLU A 55 -9.95 -3.37 24.89
C GLU A 55 -10.12 -2.19 23.91
N LEU A 56 -11.08 -2.26 22.99
CA LEU A 56 -11.40 -1.17 22.08
C LEU A 56 -12.73 -0.51 22.45
N SER A 57 -12.72 0.81 22.51
CA SER A 57 -13.93 1.63 22.65
C SER A 57 -14.00 2.65 21.54
N ILE A 58 -15.20 2.92 21.05
CA ILE A 58 -15.41 3.93 20.01
C ILE A 58 -15.35 5.32 20.65
N VAL A 59 -14.41 6.15 20.18
CA VAL A 59 -14.31 7.57 20.56
C VAL A 59 -15.08 8.43 19.57
N ARG A 60 -14.91 8.13 18.28
CA ARG A 60 -15.56 8.83 17.17
C ARG A 60 -15.72 7.89 15.98
N GLY A 61 -16.82 8.02 15.25
CA GLY A 61 -17.06 7.19 14.08
C GLY A 61 -17.38 5.75 14.45
N VAL A 62 -16.97 4.81 13.60
CA VAL A 62 -17.27 3.37 13.53
C VAL A 62 -18.63 2.96 14.13
N LEU A 63 -19.64 2.73 13.27
CA LEU A 63 -20.74 1.83 13.63
C LEU A 63 -21.07 0.86 12.48
N HIS A 64 -21.14 -0.43 12.84
CA HIS A 64 -22.04 -1.40 12.23
C HIS A 64 -22.78 -2.20 13.31
N ALA A 65 -23.97 -1.72 13.68
CA ALA A 65 -25.19 -2.52 13.69
C ALA A 65 -26.34 -1.57 13.27
N PRO A 66 -27.23 -1.94 12.32
CA PRO A 66 -28.47 -1.22 12.20
C PRO A 66 -29.34 -1.58 13.41
N VAL A 67 -29.53 -0.62 14.31
CA VAL A 67 -30.69 -0.58 15.20
C VAL A 67 -31.55 0.53 14.61
N ASP A 68 -32.53 0.21 13.76
CA ASP A 68 -33.57 1.18 13.30
C ASP A 68 -33.31 1.97 11.99
N GLY A 69 -32.41 1.48 11.12
CA GLY A 69 -32.50 1.76 9.68
C GLY A 69 -32.15 3.17 9.18
N LYS A 70 -31.35 3.99 9.91
CA LYS A 70 -30.80 5.25 9.36
C LYS A 70 -29.31 5.47 9.67
N ILE A 71 -28.55 5.62 8.58
CA ILE A 71 -27.15 6.05 8.34
C ILE A 71 -26.13 5.81 9.46
N SER A 72 -25.16 4.91 9.22
CA SER A 72 -23.88 4.91 9.93
C SER A 72 -22.77 5.48 9.04
N MET A 73 -21.90 6.32 9.62
CA MET A 73 -20.60 6.66 9.03
C MET A 73 -19.73 5.40 9.07
N ALA A 74 -20.03 4.46 8.19
CA ALA A 74 -19.45 3.14 8.14
C ALA A 74 -18.06 3.21 7.51
N LEU A 75 -17.15 2.43 8.09
CA LEU A 75 -15.98 2.02 7.34
C LEU A 75 -16.43 1.24 6.11
N THR A 76 -15.76 1.41 4.98
CA THR A 76 -16.00 0.56 3.81
C THR A 76 -15.50 -0.84 4.12
N GLU A 77 -16.39 -1.82 4.00
CA GLU A 77 -16.03 -3.24 4.08
C GLU A 77 -15.53 -3.73 2.72
N TYR A 78 -14.41 -4.44 2.73
CA TYR A 78 -13.90 -5.20 1.60
C TYR A 78 -13.74 -6.67 1.97
N ARG A 79 -14.27 -7.55 1.13
CA ARG A 79 -14.14 -9.01 1.24
C ARG A 79 -13.67 -9.57 -0.10
N PHE A 80 -12.80 -10.56 -0.05
CA PHE A 80 -12.31 -11.27 -1.24
C PHE A 80 -12.19 -12.77 -0.96
N ALA A 81 -11.88 -13.54 -2.01
CA ALA A 81 -11.76 -15.00 -1.96
C ALA A 81 -12.98 -15.66 -1.30
N THR A 82 -12.80 -16.36 -0.18
CA THR A 82 -13.88 -17.03 0.58
C THR A 82 -14.89 -16.06 1.22
N LYS A 83 -14.61 -14.76 1.20
CA LYS A 83 -15.40 -13.68 1.81
C LYS A 83 -15.61 -13.81 3.33
N ARG A 84 -14.83 -14.67 4.01
CA ARG A 84 -14.97 -14.88 5.46
C ARG A 84 -14.38 -13.74 6.29
N THR A 85 -13.23 -13.21 5.88
CA THR A 85 -12.51 -12.16 6.60
C THR A 85 -12.79 -10.81 5.95
N PRO A 86 -13.51 -9.89 6.63
CA PRO A 86 -13.69 -8.52 6.16
C PRO A 86 -12.47 -7.66 6.46
N HIS A 87 -12.26 -6.65 5.63
CA HIS A 87 -11.29 -5.60 5.84
C HIS A 87 -12.01 -4.26 5.84
N TYR A 88 -11.80 -3.44 6.86
CA TYR A 88 -12.49 -2.16 7.02
C TYR A 88 -11.52 -1.00 6.89
N PHE A 89 -11.85 -0.07 6.00
CA PHE A 89 -11.07 1.15 5.78
C PHE A 89 -11.97 2.40 5.76
N CYS A 90 -11.39 3.56 6.02
CA CYS A 90 -12.12 4.82 5.95
C CYS A 90 -12.43 5.17 4.49
N SER A 91 -13.71 5.32 4.14
CA SER A 91 -14.15 5.70 2.80
C SER A 91 -13.64 7.08 2.34
N THR A 92 -13.32 7.95 3.29
CA THR A 92 -12.83 9.31 3.02
C THR A 92 -11.33 9.37 2.73
N CYS A 93 -10.50 8.65 3.48
CA CYS A 93 -9.04 8.78 3.39
C CYS A 93 -8.29 7.48 3.08
N GLY A 94 -9.01 6.38 2.87
CA GLY A 94 -8.44 5.08 2.49
C GLY A 94 -7.74 4.34 3.63
N THR A 95 -7.48 4.96 4.79
CA THR A 95 -6.76 4.32 5.90
C THR A 95 -7.47 3.05 6.37
N HIS A 96 -6.77 1.93 6.35
CA HIS A 96 -7.23 0.65 6.89
C HIS A 96 -7.23 0.67 8.42
N LEU A 97 -8.29 0.18 9.05
CA LEU A 97 -8.41 0.17 10.52
C LEU A 97 -8.57 -1.23 11.09
N LEU A 98 -9.50 -2.04 10.58
CA LEU A 98 -9.92 -3.31 11.22
C LEU A 98 -9.93 -4.47 10.23
N GLY A 99 -9.57 -5.67 10.69
CA GLY A 99 -9.60 -6.93 9.91
C GLY A 99 -10.74 -7.86 10.28
N THR A 100 -11.66 -7.38 11.12
CA THR A 100 -12.90 -8.05 11.53
C THR A 100 -13.96 -7.00 11.77
N ALA A 101 -15.24 -7.41 11.75
CA ALA A 101 -16.31 -6.53 12.20
C ALA A 101 -16.03 -6.10 13.64
N TYR A 102 -16.37 -4.86 13.99
CA TYR A 102 -16.21 -4.38 15.35
C TYR A 102 -17.20 -5.12 16.25
N ASP A 103 -16.67 -5.90 17.19
CA ASP A 103 -17.43 -6.67 18.16
C ASP A 103 -16.67 -6.68 19.48
N VAL A 104 -17.16 -5.91 20.46
CA VAL A 104 -16.53 -5.77 21.78
C VAL A 104 -16.41 -7.08 22.54
N THR A 105 -17.14 -8.13 22.15
CA THR A 105 -17.09 -9.45 22.80
C THR A 105 -16.02 -10.37 22.22
N LYS A 106 -15.36 -9.97 21.12
CA LYS A 106 -14.37 -10.78 20.41
C LYS A 106 -13.02 -10.10 20.32
N THR A 107 -12.01 -10.89 19.98
CA THR A 107 -10.72 -10.36 19.55
C THR A 107 -10.87 -9.67 18.19
N ILE A 108 -10.37 -8.45 18.08
CA ILE A 108 -10.45 -7.61 16.88
C ILE A 108 -9.05 -7.44 16.31
N ALA A 109 -8.88 -7.78 15.03
CA ALA A 109 -7.65 -7.47 14.30
C ALA A 109 -7.62 -5.97 13.96
N ILE A 110 -6.56 -5.27 14.35
CA ILE A 110 -6.37 -3.84 14.12
C ILE A 110 -5.14 -3.58 13.25
N SER A 111 -5.19 -2.52 12.44
CA SER A 111 -4.01 -2.05 11.71
C SER A 111 -3.11 -1.24 12.63
N LEU A 112 -1.89 -1.74 12.82
CA LEU A 112 -0.85 -1.06 13.57
C LEU A 112 -0.49 0.30 12.96
N LEU A 113 -0.56 0.45 11.63
CA LEU A 113 -0.30 1.72 10.93
C LEU A 113 -1.28 2.85 11.28
N ALA A 114 -2.46 2.50 11.79
CA ALA A 114 -3.46 3.46 12.23
C ALA A 114 -3.33 3.83 13.71
N VAL A 115 -2.44 3.21 14.47
CA VAL A 115 -2.22 3.54 15.88
C VAL A 115 -1.55 4.92 16.01
N ARG A 116 -1.93 5.67 17.04
CA ARG A 116 -1.54 7.04 17.36
C ARG A 116 -1.09 7.11 18.81
N ASN A 117 -0.19 8.06 19.08
CA ASN A 117 0.33 8.34 20.41
C ASN A 117 0.92 7.10 21.08
N LEU A 118 1.58 6.25 20.29
CA LEU A 118 2.35 5.19 20.90
C LEU A 118 3.44 5.82 21.77
N PRO A 119 3.71 5.25 22.94
CA PRO A 119 4.71 5.79 23.84
C PRO A 119 6.08 5.83 23.14
N ALA A 120 6.94 6.78 23.51
CA ALA A 120 8.16 7.08 22.76
C ALA A 120 9.14 5.89 22.64
N ASP A 121 8.99 4.92 23.53
CA ASP A 121 9.70 3.64 23.62
C ASP A 121 9.05 2.51 22.82
N SER A 122 7.89 2.74 22.16
CA SER A 122 7.32 1.80 21.22
C SER A 122 8.20 1.74 19.96
N GLN A 123 9.20 0.87 20.00
CA GLN A 123 10.19 0.72 18.92
C GLN A 123 9.56 0.23 17.61
N PHE A 124 8.32 -0.26 17.65
CA PHE A 124 7.61 -0.87 16.53
C PHE A 124 7.40 0.02 15.30
N PHE A 125 7.52 1.36 15.41
CA PHE A 125 7.25 2.27 14.28
C PHE A 125 8.33 3.32 14.03
N ARG A 126 9.38 3.36 14.86
CA ARG A 126 10.34 4.48 14.78
C ARG A 126 11.39 4.32 13.69
N THR A 127 11.68 3.11 13.23
CA THR A 127 12.72 2.86 12.23
C THR A 127 12.53 1.46 11.64
N ASN A 128 13.29 1.14 10.59
CA ASN A 128 13.50 -0.18 9.98
C ASN A 128 13.89 -1.33 10.96
N GLU A 129 13.80 -1.11 12.29
CA GLU A 129 14.05 -2.08 13.35
C GLU A 129 12.85 -2.99 13.68
N LEU A 130 11.75 -2.88 12.93
CA LEU A 130 10.60 -3.79 13.01
C LEU A 130 11.03 -5.27 13.02
N SER A 131 12.10 -5.61 12.29
CA SER A 131 12.67 -6.95 12.21
C SER A 131 13.58 -7.35 13.38
N GLN A 132 14.08 -6.40 14.18
CA GLN A 132 15.19 -6.67 15.11
C GLN A 132 14.76 -6.93 16.56
N LYS A 133 13.59 -6.44 17.01
CA LYS A 133 13.27 -6.44 18.45
C LYS A 133 11.91 -7.00 18.84
N ALA A 134 10.98 -7.14 17.89
CA ALA A 134 9.70 -7.77 18.16
C ALA A 134 9.45 -8.92 17.17
N PRO A 135 8.97 -10.08 17.63
CA PRO A 135 8.69 -11.20 16.75
C PRO A 135 7.53 -10.83 15.83
N ILE A 136 7.84 -10.53 14.57
CA ILE A 136 6.84 -10.42 13.51
C ILE A 136 6.45 -11.84 13.11
N VAL A 137 5.24 -12.24 13.46
CA VAL A 137 4.72 -13.54 13.01
C VAL A 137 4.15 -13.38 11.61
N ILE A 138 4.53 -14.27 10.71
CA ILE A 138 4.02 -14.25 9.35
C ILE A 138 2.87 -15.25 9.20
N ARG A 139 1.73 -14.75 8.75
CA ARG A 139 0.52 -15.52 8.46
C ARG A 139 0.48 -15.86 6.97
N ARG A 140 0.63 -17.16 6.66
CA ARG A 140 0.53 -17.70 5.31
C ARG A 140 -0.92 -17.85 4.85
N ALA A 141 -1.44 -16.82 4.20
CA ALA A 141 -2.76 -16.78 3.56
C ALA A 141 -2.67 -16.70 2.02
N SER A 142 -1.48 -16.54 1.45
CA SER A 142 -1.18 -16.68 0.01
C SER A 142 -1.64 -18.04 -0.56
N LEU A 143 -1.67 -19.09 0.27
CA LEU A 143 -2.10 -20.43 -0.10
C LEU A 143 -3.63 -20.62 -0.12
N LEU A 144 -4.40 -19.63 0.32
CA LEU A 144 -5.86 -19.73 0.36
C LEU A 144 -6.45 -19.54 -1.05
N SER A 145 -7.46 -20.35 -1.36
CA SER A 145 -8.18 -20.27 -2.64
C SER A 145 -9.38 -19.30 -2.59
N PRO A 146 -9.75 -18.69 -3.73
CA PRO A 146 -8.96 -18.60 -4.96
C PRO A 146 -7.71 -17.73 -4.76
N GLN A 147 -6.63 -18.11 -5.44
CA GLN A 147 -5.42 -17.29 -5.50
C GLN A 147 -5.68 -16.02 -6.33
N TYR A 148 -4.95 -14.96 -6.01
CA TYR A 148 -5.03 -13.71 -6.75
C TYR A 148 -4.30 -13.82 -8.08
N THR A 149 -5.00 -13.57 -9.18
CA THR A 149 -4.41 -13.53 -10.53
C THR A 149 -3.89 -12.12 -10.80
N GLN A 150 -2.60 -11.96 -11.07
CA GLN A 150 -2.06 -10.64 -11.44
C GLN A 150 -2.65 -10.18 -12.79
N PRO A 151 -2.92 -8.88 -12.99
CA PRO A 151 -3.33 -8.33 -14.28
C PRO A 151 -2.24 -8.56 -15.34
N LEU A 152 -2.65 -8.84 -16.57
CA LEU A 152 -1.76 -8.92 -17.73
C LEU A 152 -1.70 -7.57 -18.44
N ILE A 153 -0.62 -7.32 -19.19
CA ILE A 153 -0.45 -6.07 -19.95
C ILE A 153 -1.61 -5.82 -20.93
N ASN A 154 -2.07 -6.86 -21.62
CA ASN A 154 -3.20 -6.80 -22.56
C ASN A 154 -4.57 -6.52 -21.90
N SER A 155 -4.62 -6.48 -20.56
CA SER A 155 -5.83 -6.09 -19.82
C SER A 155 -5.92 -4.59 -19.56
N ILE A 156 -4.92 -3.82 -20.01
CA ILE A 156 -4.82 -2.37 -19.94
C ILE A 156 -4.81 -1.86 -21.39
N PRO A 157 -5.87 -1.14 -21.83
CA PRO A 157 -5.92 -0.60 -23.19
C PRO A 157 -4.69 0.26 -23.50
N PHE A 158 -4.14 0.11 -24.70
CA PHE A 158 -3.01 0.89 -25.23
C PHE A 158 -1.65 0.63 -24.56
N ALA A 159 -1.55 -0.34 -23.64
CA ALA A 159 -0.30 -0.65 -22.96
C ALA A 159 0.78 -1.24 -23.89
N GLU A 160 0.38 -1.82 -25.03
CA GLU A 160 1.27 -2.27 -26.10
C GLU A 160 2.17 -1.14 -26.62
N HIS A 161 1.69 0.11 -26.62
CA HIS A 161 2.51 1.25 -27.06
C HIS A 161 3.65 1.55 -26.10
N LEU A 162 3.51 1.25 -24.80
CA LEU A 162 4.65 1.39 -23.88
C LEU A 162 5.73 0.36 -24.16
N VAL A 163 5.36 -0.83 -24.68
CA VAL A 163 6.32 -1.86 -25.10
C VAL A 163 7.06 -1.41 -26.36
N ASP A 164 6.36 -0.78 -27.29
CA ASP A 164 7.01 -0.16 -28.46
C ASP A 164 8.02 0.91 -28.03
N VAL A 165 7.67 1.75 -27.04
CA VAL A 165 8.58 2.76 -26.49
C VAL A 165 9.76 2.12 -25.75
N GLU A 166 9.53 1.07 -24.95
CA GLU A 166 10.57 0.28 -24.30
C GLU A 166 11.58 -0.28 -25.33
N ASN A 167 11.11 -0.81 -26.46
CA ASN A 167 11.98 -1.37 -27.50
C ASN A 167 12.83 -0.31 -28.24
N LEU A 168 12.40 0.95 -28.21
CA LEU A 168 13.12 2.08 -28.81
C LEU A 168 14.02 2.80 -27.81
N ASP A 169 14.01 2.35 -26.55
CA ASP A 169 14.66 3.05 -25.46
C ASP A 169 16.17 2.80 -25.46
N ASP A 170 16.96 3.87 -25.54
CA ASP A 170 18.43 3.83 -25.52
C ASP A 170 19.02 4.13 -24.13
N PHE A 171 18.19 4.12 -23.09
CA PHE A 171 18.64 4.31 -21.71
C PHE A 171 19.47 3.11 -21.25
N ASP A 172 20.48 3.41 -20.43
CA ASP A 172 21.31 2.43 -19.72
C ASP A 172 21.18 2.70 -18.20
N PRO A 173 20.51 1.81 -17.42
CA PRO A 173 19.85 0.58 -17.86
C PRO A 173 18.54 0.85 -18.64
N PRO A 174 18.11 -0.11 -19.49
CA PRO A 174 16.89 0.03 -20.27
C PRO A 174 15.66 0.11 -19.36
N ARG A 175 14.67 0.92 -19.75
CA ARG A 175 13.36 0.92 -19.09
C ARG A 175 12.55 -0.30 -19.49
N LYS A 176 11.66 -0.75 -18.61
CA LYS A 176 10.72 -1.85 -18.84
C LYS A 176 9.29 -1.44 -18.53
N VAL A 177 8.33 -2.05 -19.22
CA VAL A 177 6.92 -1.92 -18.88
C VAL A 177 6.58 -2.81 -17.70
N LEU A 178 6.24 -2.19 -16.57
CA LEU A 178 5.76 -2.86 -15.37
C LEU A 178 4.24 -2.76 -15.31
N VAL A 179 3.59 -3.86 -14.94
CA VAL A 179 2.13 -3.94 -14.82
C VAL A 179 1.74 -4.02 -13.36
N GLY A 180 0.64 -3.36 -12.99
CA GLY A 180 0.10 -3.42 -11.64
C GLY A 180 -1.40 -3.22 -11.57
N ALA A 181 -1.95 -3.45 -10.39
CA ALA A 181 -3.34 -3.17 -10.09
C ALA A 181 -3.59 -3.04 -8.58
N CYS A 182 -4.65 -2.31 -8.25
CA CYS A 182 -5.29 -2.45 -6.95
C CYS A 182 -5.79 -3.89 -6.74
N HIS A 183 -6.00 -4.30 -5.49
CA HIS A 183 -6.34 -5.69 -5.19
C HIS A 183 -7.65 -6.20 -5.82
N CYS A 184 -8.65 -5.33 -6.06
CA CYS A 184 -9.87 -5.76 -6.74
C CYS A 184 -9.79 -5.65 -8.28
N GLN A 185 -8.65 -5.19 -8.82
CA GLN A 185 -8.39 -5.00 -10.24
C GLN A 185 -9.33 -4.05 -10.99
N VAL A 186 -10.17 -3.31 -10.28
CA VAL A 186 -10.98 -2.24 -10.89
C VAL A 186 -10.11 -1.07 -11.36
N VAL A 187 -8.92 -0.92 -10.76
CA VAL A 187 -7.86 -0.03 -11.24
C VAL A 187 -6.63 -0.87 -11.54
N LYS A 188 -6.19 -0.82 -12.80
CA LYS A 188 -4.98 -1.44 -13.32
C LYS A 188 -4.13 -0.35 -13.96
N PHE A 189 -2.85 -0.60 -14.08
CA PHE A 189 -1.94 0.32 -14.75
C PHE A 189 -0.74 -0.39 -15.37
N ALA A 190 -0.19 0.22 -16.40
CA ALA A 190 1.12 -0.09 -16.95
C ALA A 190 2.02 1.14 -16.78
N VAL A 191 3.27 0.94 -16.41
CA VAL A 191 4.25 2.01 -16.23
C VAL A 191 5.56 1.66 -16.89
N LEU A 192 6.07 2.55 -17.75
CA LEU A 192 7.43 2.47 -18.27
C LEU A 192 8.40 3.05 -17.24
N SER A 193 9.23 2.21 -16.63
CA SER A 193 10.17 2.60 -15.59
C SER A 193 11.50 1.90 -15.81
N ARG A 194 12.62 2.47 -15.36
CA ARG A 194 13.85 1.67 -15.18
C ARG A 194 13.54 0.52 -14.23
N ASP A 195 14.33 -0.56 -14.34
CA ASP A 195 14.23 -1.67 -13.41
C ASP A 195 14.11 -1.11 -12.01
N ILE A 196 13.01 -1.48 -11.35
CA ILE A 196 12.91 -1.26 -9.92
C ILE A 196 13.80 -2.34 -9.34
N GLU A 197 15.11 -2.09 -9.35
CA GLU A 197 16.04 -2.85 -8.54
C GLU A 197 15.42 -2.87 -7.16
N VAL A 198 14.95 -4.04 -6.74
CA VAL A 198 14.22 -4.23 -5.50
C VAL A 198 15.07 -3.56 -4.43
N PRO A 199 14.66 -2.41 -3.88
CA PRO A 199 15.61 -1.67 -3.12
C PRO A 199 15.72 -2.37 -1.76
N VAL A 200 16.94 -2.83 -1.45
CA VAL A 200 17.54 -2.58 -0.14
C VAL A 200 16.94 -1.27 0.36
N ILE A 201 16.14 -1.31 1.43
CA ILE A 201 15.40 -0.17 1.98
C ILE A 201 16.25 1.11 1.82
N ILE A 202 16.00 1.91 0.77
CA ILE A 202 16.96 2.95 0.37
C ILE A 202 16.88 4.06 1.41
N GLU A 203 18.00 4.28 2.08
CA GLU A 203 18.16 5.34 3.06
C GLU A 203 18.55 6.68 2.42
N ASP A 204 18.91 6.79 1.13
CA ASP A 204 19.46 8.04 0.58
C ASP A 204 18.84 8.56 -0.73
N VAL A 205 18.76 9.89 -0.85
CA VAL A 205 18.10 10.66 -1.92
C VAL A 205 19.17 11.37 -2.78
N TYR A 206 19.10 11.27 -4.11
CA TYR A 206 19.94 12.06 -5.05
C TYR A 206 19.11 12.95 -5.99
N ASN A 207 19.71 14.06 -6.47
CA ASN A 207 19.05 15.17 -7.17
C ASN A 207 19.16 15.15 -8.72
N ILE A 208 18.42 16.09 -9.34
CA ILE A 208 18.25 16.63 -10.71
C ILE A 208 19.01 16.12 -11.96
N ASN A 209 19.90 15.14 -11.90
CA ASN A 209 20.62 14.61 -13.07
C ASN A 209 20.32 13.13 -13.41
N GLY A 210 19.22 12.58 -12.88
CA GLY A 210 18.63 11.32 -13.35
C GLY A 210 19.07 10.07 -12.58
N GLU A 211 18.33 9.70 -11.52
CA GLU A 211 17.79 8.35 -11.28
C GLU A 211 17.01 8.24 -9.94
N VAL A 212 16.20 7.18 -9.86
CA VAL A 212 15.14 6.82 -8.90
C VAL A 212 15.17 7.54 -7.53
N MET A 213 14.19 8.41 -7.31
CA MET A 213 13.83 8.87 -5.97
C MET A 213 12.92 7.83 -5.32
N THR A 214 13.43 7.07 -4.35
CA THR A 214 12.55 6.51 -3.31
C THR A 214 12.62 7.45 -2.11
N GLN A 215 11.47 7.96 -1.68
CA GLN A 215 11.44 8.92 -0.58
C GLN A 215 11.68 8.19 0.74
N LYS A 216 12.70 8.62 1.51
CA LYS A 216 12.77 8.39 2.96
C LYS A 216 11.38 8.66 3.54
N PHE A 217 10.73 7.64 4.10
CA PHE A 217 9.39 7.69 4.68
C PHE A 217 9.09 9.08 5.25
N ALA A 218 8.28 9.88 4.52
CA ALA A 218 7.86 11.18 5.00
C ALA A 218 7.20 10.96 6.37
N LYS A 219 7.74 11.62 7.40
CA LYS A 219 7.56 11.33 8.83
C LYS A 219 6.11 11.19 9.33
N ASN A 220 5.06 11.45 8.54
CA ASN A 220 3.68 11.47 9.06
C ASN A 220 2.55 10.98 8.14
N SER A 221 2.58 11.11 6.81
CA SER A 221 1.37 10.84 5.97
C SER A 221 1.44 9.54 5.16
N GLY A 222 2.49 9.35 4.34
CA GLY A 222 2.65 8.15 3.50
C GLY A 222 2.81 6.85 4.29
N ALA A 223 3.49 6.93 5.44
CA ALA A 223 3.71 5.78 6.34
C ALA A 223 2.39 5.18 6.86
N ARG A 224 1.33 5.99 7.01
CA ARG A 224 0.07 5.55 7.64
C ARG A 224 -0.81 4.72 6.74
N ASN A 225 -0.68 4.89 5.42
CA ASN A 225 -1.36 4.06 4.43
C ASN A 225 -0.48 2.89 3.97
N GLY A 226 0.73 2.74 4.53
CA GLY A 226 1.65 1.67 4.17
C GLY A 226 2.11 1.73 2.70
N CYS A 227 2.11 2.91 2.10
CA CYS A 227 2.44 3.06 0.68
C CYS A 227 3.95 3.20 0.49
N LEU A 228 4.44 2.61 -0.59
CA LEU A 228 5.81 2.78 -1.07
C LEU A 228 5.69 3.42 -2.46
N TRP A 229 6.41 4.51 -2.70
CA TRP A 229 6.24 5.31 -3.91
C TRP A 229 7.45 5.17 -4.85
N ILE A 230 7.16 5.07 -6.14
CA ILE A 230 8.08 5.45 -7.21
C ILE A 230 7.53 6.69 -7.91
N PHE A 231 8.37 7.49 -8.57
CA PHE A 231 7.94 8.75 -9.20
C PHE A 231 8.22 8.75 -10.70
N PRO A 232 7.49 7.93 -11.49
CA PRO A 232 7.63 7.96 -12.94
C PRO A 232 7.12 9.30 -13.49
N GLY A 233 7.63 9.70 -14.65
CA GLY A 233 6.98 10.73 -15.44
C GLY A 233 5.54 10.32 -15.72
N ILE A 234 4.57 11.22 -15.54
CA ILE A 234 3.14 10.88 -15.64
C ILE A 234 2.76 10.34 -17.03
N HIS A 235 3.48 10.75 -18.08
CA HIS A 235 3.35 10.25 -19.46
C HIS A 235 3.82 8.81 -19.64
N ASN A 236 4.56 8.27 -18.68
CA ASN A 236 5.00 6.88 -18.69
C ASN A 236 3.98 5.95 -18.03
N VAL A 237 2.79 6.42 -17.64
CA VAL A 237 1.79 5.63 -16.92
C VAL A 237 0.47 5.61 -17.68
N LEU A 238 -0.04 4.41 -17.91
CA LEU A 238 -1.36 4.15 -18.48
C LEU A 238 -2.27 3.52 -17.43
N PHE A 239 -3.52 3.97 -17.33
CA PHE A 239 -4.52 3.45 -16.40
C PHE A 239 -5.68 2.76 -17.12
N SER A 240 -6.24 1.74 -16.46
CA SER A 240 -7.52 1.11 -16.83
C SER A 240 -8.41 0.99 -15.58
N PRO A 241 -9.60 1.62 -15.56
CA PRO A 241 -10.13 2.50 -16.59
C PRO A 241 -9.29 3.78 -16.74
N HIS A 242 -9.45 4.47 -17.88
CA HIS A 242 -8.61 5.60 -18.25
C HIS A 242 -8.70 6.74 -17.22
N PHE A 243 -7.56 7.38 -16.92
CA PHE A 243 -7.49 8.53 -16.03
C PHE A 243 -7.32 9.84 -16.82
N PRO A 244 -8.28 10.78 -16.73
CA PRO A 244 -8.01 12.15 -17.13
C PRO A 244 -6.84 12.68 -16.33
N ILE A 245 -5.83 13.21 -17.00
CA ILE A 245 -4.87 14.11 -16.37
C ILE A 245 -5.23 15.50 -16.90
N PRO A 246 -5.97 16.34 -16.14
CA PRO A 246 -6.67 17.52 -16.65
C PRO A 246 -5.79 18.64 -17.24
N SER A 247 -4.48 18.49 -17.28
CA SER A 247 -3.55 19.56 -17.63
C SER A 247 -2.27 19.08 -18.32
N PHE A 248 -2.25 17.84 -18.84
CA PHE A 248 -1.07 17.34 -19.56
C PHE A 248 -1.22 17.51 -21.07
N ILE A 249 -0.46 18.45 -21.63
CA ILE A 249 -0.22 18.55 -23.08
C ILE A 249 1.05 17.74 -23.37
N PRO A 250 0.98 16.62 -24.11
CA PRO A 250 2.19 15.89 -24.48
C PRO A 250 3.15 16.80 -25.27
N PRO A 251 4.48 16.61 -25.16
CA PRO A 251 5.43 17.30 -26.03
C PRO A 251 5.03 17.10 -27.49
N SER A 252 5.06 18.15 -28.30
CA SER A 252 4.64 18.13 -29.71
C SER A 252 5.43 17.14 -30.59
N SER A 253 6.55 16.62 -30.10
CA SER A 253 7.37 15.59 -30.74
C SER A 253 6.84 14.16 -30.57
N VAL A 254 5.91 13.91 -29.64
CA VAL A 254 5.28 12.61 -29.46
C VAL A 254 3.95 12.60 -30.23
N ALA A 255 4.05 12.46 -31.56
CA ALA A 255 2.91 12.28 -32.44
C ALA A 255 2.33 10.85 -32.30
N LEU A 256 1.69 10.58 -31.16
CA LEU A 256 0.95 9.35 -30.88
C LEU A 256 -0.54 9.67 -30.70
N PRO A 257 -1.45 8.69 -30.87
CA PRO A 257 -2.91 8.87 -30.81
C PRO A 257 -3.46 9.18 -29.41
N TRP A 258 -2.68 9.82 -28.53
CA TRP A 258 -3.12 10.29 -27.22
C TRP A 258 -4.34 11.22 -27.30
N GLN A 259 -4.48 11.97 -28.39
CA GLN A 259 -5.64 12.83 -28.64
C GLN A 259 -6.93 12.03 -28.84
N GLU A 260 -6.88 10.80 -29.37
CA GLU A 260 -8.07 9.94 -29.53
C GLU A 260 -8.46 9.23 -28.23
N ILE A 261 -7.51 9.02 -27.31
CA ILE A 261 -7.76 8.36 -26.02
C ILE A 261 -8.52 9.29 -25.05
N GLN A 262 -8.39 10.61 -25.22
CA GLN A 262 -8.97 11.65 -24.35
C GLN A 262 -10.39 12.10 -24.74
N THR A 263 -11.27 11.21 -25.23
CA THR A 263 -12.69 11.60 -25.37
C THR A 263 -13.32 11.83 -24.00
N ALA A 264 -14.23 12.81 -23.89
CA ALA A 264 -14.87 13.20 -22.63
C ALA A 264 -15.61 12.04 -21.92
N GLU A 265 -16.01 11.01 -22.66
CA GLU A 265 -16.67 9.80 -22.15
C GLU A 265 -15.71 8.93 -21.30
N ASN A 266 -14.42 8.87 -21.68
CA ASN A 266 -13.39 8.14 -20.94
C ASN A 266 -13.01 8.83 -19.61
N LEU A 267 -13.21 10.14 -19.51
CA LEU A 267 -12.75 10.95 -18.38
C LEU A 267 -13.55 10.70 -17.08
N SER A 268 -14.78 10.17 -17.17
CA SER A 268 -15.62 9.92 -15.99
C SER A 268 -15.28 8.60 -15.27
N THR A 269 -14.55 7.69 -15.92
CA THR A 269 -14.55 6.27 -15.54
C THR A 269 -13.64 5.93 -14.35
N LEU A 270 -12.41 6.48 -14.27
CA LEU A 270 -11.56 6.24 -13.10
C LEU A 270 -12.05 6.99 -11.85
N ALA A 271 -12.61 8.18 -12.01
CA ALA A 271 -13.22 8.94 -10.92
C ALA A 271 -14.38 8.17 -10.25
N ASN A 272 -15.06 7.30 -10.99
CA ASN A 272 -16.15 6.47 -10.46
C ASN A 272 -15.66 5.29 -9.61
N VAL A 273 -14.39 4.89 -9.73
CA VAL A 273 -13.83 3.71 -9.04
C VAL A 273 -12.67 4.07 -8.10
N THR A 274 -12.38 5.35 -7.96
CA THR A 274 -11.36 5.89 -7.06
C THR A 274 -11.92 7.01 -6.19
N THR A 275 -11.35 7.15 -5.00
CA THR A 275 -11.60 8.26 -4.10
C THR A 275 -10.32 9.09 -3.99
N THR A 276 -10.47 10.41 -4.11
CA THR A 276 -9.37 11.36 -3.91
C THR A 276 -9.44 11.98 -2.52
N TYR A 277 -8.32 11.95 -1.81
CA TYR A 277 -8.19 12.56 -0.50
C TYR A 277 -7.05 13.58 -0.49
N LYS A 278 -7.35 14.81 -0.06
CA LYS A 278 -6.40 15.90 0.14
C LYS A 278 -6.42 16.32 1.60
N PHE A 279 -5.28 16.76 2.13
CA PHE A 279 -5.19 17.28 3.50
C PHE A 279 -4.19 18.42 3.61
N ASN A 280 -4.18 19.11 4.77
CA ASN A 280 -3.37 20.30 5.02
C ASN A 280 -3.54 21.37 3.91
N GLN A 281 -2.45 21.74 3.24
CA GLN A 281 -2.44 22.73 2.15
C GLN A 281 -3.10 22.23 0.87
N GLN A 282 -3.56 20.97 0.84
CA GLN A 282 -4.26 20.35 -0.29
C GLN A 282 -3.42 20.27 -1.59
N GLU A 283 -2.10 20.37 -1.45
CA GLU A 283 -1.17 20.31 -2.56
C GLU A 283 -1.00 18.89 -3.09
N ILE A 284 -1.13 17.87 -2.24
CA ILE A 284 -1.00 16.47 -2.65
C ILE A 284 -2.37 15.78 -2.58
N ALA A 285 -2.78 15.21 -3.72
CA ALA A 285 -3.98 14.39 -3.84
C ALA A 285 -3.61 12.91 -3.75
N HIS A 286 -4.06 12.22 -2.72
CA HIS A 286 -3.90 10.77 -2.60
C HIS A 286 -5.11 10.07 -3.21
N VAL A 287 -4.87 9.23 -4.22
CA VAL A 287 -5.92 8.52 -4.94
C VAL A 287 -5.89 7.05 -4.57
N PHE A 288 -7.03 6.53 -4.10
CA PHE A 288 -7.17 5.13 -3.72
C PHE A 288 -8.41 4.50 -4.36
N CYS A 289 -8.37 3.20 -4.59
CA CYS A 289 -9.51 2.45 -5.11
C CYS A 289 -10.68 2.49 -4.11
N SER A 290 -11.87 2.95 -4.53
CA SER A 290 -13.03 3.05 -3.63
C SER A 290 -13.57 1.68 -3.18
N THR A 291 -13.26 0.62 -3.91
CA THR A 291 -13.69 -0.76 -3.61
C THR A 291 -12.80 -1.45 -2.58
N CYS A 292 -11.49 -1.52 -2.82
CA CYS A 292 -10.56 -2.25 -1.93
C CYS A 292 -9.69 -1.34 -1.07
N GLY A 293 -9.79 -0.02 -1.25
CA GLY A 293 -9.07 1.00 -0.49
C GLY A 293 -7.55 1.02 -0.70
N CYS A 294 -7.02 0.27 -1.67
CA CYS A 294 -5.61 0.33 -2.04
C CYS A 294 -5.29 1.72 -2.59
N THR A 295 -4.33 2.42 -1.99
CA THR A 295 -3.78 3.65 -2.56
C THR A 295 -3.05 3.32 -3.85
N VAL A 296 -3.43 3.98 -4.95
CA VAL A 296 -2.92 3.69 -6.29
C VAL A 296 -1.79 4.65 -6.64
N PHE A 297 -2.06 5.94 -6.59
CA PHE A 297 -1.09 6.99 -6.91
C PHE A 297 -1.34 8.23 -6.04
N GLU A 298 -0.40 9.16 -6.09
CA GLU A 298 -0.55 10.52 -5.56
C GLU A 298 -0.21 11.55 -6.63
N LEU A 299 -0.91 12.67 -6.61
CA LEU A 299 -0.69 13.81 -7.49
C LEU A 299 -0.20 15.00 -6.68
N GLY A 300 1.02 15.44 -6.94
CA GLY A 300 1.58 16.68 -6.40
C GLY A 300 1.07 17.89 -7.18
N GLY A 301 0.78 18.98 -6.46
CA GLY A 301 0.46 20.28 -7.05
C GLY A 301 1.71 20.96 -7.63
N GLU A 302 1.49 21.98 -8.45
CA GLU A 302 2.57 22.73 -9.13
C GLU A 302 3.62 23.31 -8.16
N ASN A 303 3.21 23.60 -6.92
CA ASN A 303 4.08 24.18 -5.88
C ASN A 303 5.02 23.17 -5.21
N VAL A 304 4.89 21.86 -5.47
CA VAL A 304 5.60 20.78 -4.73
C VAL A 304 6.97 20.44 -5.35
N GLY A 305 7.65 21.41 -5.97
CA GLY A 305 9.06 21.28 -6.37
C GLY A 305 9.36 20.16 -7.40
N GLY A 306 8.42 19.87 -8.30
CA GLY A 306 8.69 19.03 -9.47
C GLY A 306 8.42 17.52 -9.31
N MET A 307 7.75 17.07 -8.25
CA MET A 307 7.26 15.69 -8.14
C MET A 307 5.74 15.61 -8.32
N PRO A 308 5.21 15.64 -9.55
CA PRO A 308 3.77 15.72 -9.78
C PRO A 308 3.06 14.38 -9.59
N PHE A 309 3.77 13.24 -9.58
CA PHE A 309 3.14 11.93 -9.68
C PHE A 309 3.93 10.83 -8.94
N GLY A 310 3.34 10.26 -7.89
CA GLY A 310 3.86 9.09 -7.19
C GLY A 310 2.97 7.86 -7.44
N LEU A 311 3.56 6.70 -7.78
CA LEU A 311 2.84 5.45 -8.03
C LEU A 311 3.17 4.43 -6.94
N ASN A 312 2.17 3.75 -6.39
CA ASN A 312 2.37 2.81 -5.30
C ASN A 312 3.01 1.50 -5.81
N VAL A 313 4.31 1.31 -5.55
CA VAL A 313 5.07 0.14 -6.00
C VAL A 313 4.52 -1.17 -5.41
N ALA A 314 3.85 -1.12 -4.25
CA ALA A 314 3.18 -2.29 -3.67
C ALA A 314 2.08 -2.87 -4.57
N LEU A 315 1.62 -2.15 -5.60
CA LEU A 315 0.61 -2.61 -6.54
C LEU A 315 1.18 -3.22 -7.84
N ILE A 316 2.47 -3.04 -8.10
CA ILE A 316 3.17 -3.64 -9.26
C ILE A 316 3.26 -5.14 -9.05
N ASN A 317 2.99 -5.92 -10.10
CA ASN A 317 2.89 -7.39 -10.04
C ASN A 317 4.18 -7.99 -9.48
N ASP A 318 5.31 -7.68 -10.09
CA ASP A 318 6.62 -8.25 -9.75
C ASP A 318 7.01 -7.93 -8.31
N PHE A 319 6.77 -6.68 -7.89
CA PHE A 319 7.01 -6.27 -6.52
C PHE A 319 6.02 -6.91 -5.53
N SER A 320 4.74 -7.05 -5.91
CA SER A 320 3.74 -7.74 -5.09
C SER A 320 4.15 -9.19 -4.83
N VAL A 321 4.57 -9.91 -5.88
CA VAL A 321 5.06 -11.29 -5.81
C VAL A 321 6.32 -11.38 -4.96
N TYR A 322 7.27 -10.45 -5.15
CA TYR A 322 8.46 -10.37 -4.31
C TYR A 322 8.11 -10.26 -2.82
N LEU A 323 7.15 -9.40 -2.46
CA LEU A 323 6.74 -9.22 -1.06
C LEU A 323 6.04 -10.45 -0.47
N GLU A 324 5.22 -11.12 -1.29
CA GLU A 324 4.55 -12.38 -0.90
C GLU A 324 5.61 -13.47 -0.63
N ASN A 325 6.61 -13.60 -1.50
CA ASN A 325 7.71 -14.56 -1.35
C ASN A 325 8.64 -14.23 -0.18
N TYR A 326 9.03 -12.96 -0.03
CA TYR A 326 9.89 -12.51 1.08
C TYR A 326 9.26 -12.83 2.44
N ALA A 327 7.95 -12.60 2.57
CA ALA A 327 7.22 -13.00 3.77
C ALA A 327 7.25 -14.52 3.99
N ALA A 328 7.08 -15.32 2.93
CA ALA A 328 7.16 -16.77 3.03
C ALA A 328 8.54 -17.27 3.47
N GLU A 329 9.64 -16.69 2.97
CA GLU A 329 11.01 -17.07 3.32
C GLU A 329 11.34 -16.80 4.78
N VAL A 330 11.07 -15.58 5.26
CA VAL A 330 11.33 -15.19 6.67
C VAL A 330 10.60 -16.11 7.65
N SER A 331 9.39 -16.56 7.29
CA SER A 331 8.60 -17.49 8.12
C SER A 331 9.16 -18.92 8.15
N GLY A 332 9.94 -19.33 7.16
CA GLY A 332 10.56 -20.65 7.08
C GLY A 332 11.84 -20.77 7.92
N THR A 333 12.58 -19.67 8.06
CA THR A 333 13.86 -19.62 8.79
C THR A 333 13.71 -19.75 10.30
N GLU A 334 12.55 -19.41 10.90
CA GLU A 334 12.33 -19.56 12.34
C GLU A 334 12.37 -21.02 12.82
N LYS A 335 12.12 -22.01 11.96
CA LYS A 335 12.27 -23.43 12.35
C LYS A 335 13.72 -23.92 12.43
N ARG A 336 14.72 -23.15 11.98
CA ARG A 336 16.14 -23.54 12.02
C ARG A 336 17.02 -22.67 12.92
N LEU A 337 16.51 -21.58 13.49
CA LEU A 337 17.31 -20.64 14.30
C LEU A 337 17.32 -20.96 15.80
N GLY A 338 17.25 -22.24 16.15
CA GLY A 338 17.81 -22.73 17.41
C GLY A 338 19.33 -22.80 17.35
N GLY A 339 20.01 -21.65 17.24
CA GLY A 339 21.45 -21.54 17.50
C GLY A 339 22.42 -21.18 16.36
N LEU A 340 21.98 -20.56 15.25
CA LEU A 340 22.92 -20.03 14.25
C LEU A 340 22.86 -18.50 14.16
N ARG A 341 23.99 -17.84 14.44
CA ARG A 341 24.24 -16.44 14.13
C ARG A 341 24.37 -16.32 12.61
N ILE A 342 23.57 -15.49 11.97
CA ILE A 342 23.75 -15.15 10.55
C ILE A 342 24.92 -14.18 10.46
N ASP A 343 25.96 -14.61 9.77
CA ASP A 343 27.10 -13.77 9.43
C ASP A 343 26.70 -12.79 8.33
N ARG A 344 27.04 -11.52 8.53
CA ARG A 344 26.57 -10.38 7.71
C ARG A 344 27.23 -10.38 6.32
N ASP A 345 28.31 -11.13 6.16
CA ASP A 345 29.11 -11.20 4.93
C ASP A 345 28.50 -12.11 3.85
N ALA A 346 27.51 -12.95 4.19
CA ALA A 346 26.83 -13.82 3.23
C ALA A 346 25.77 -13.11 2.36
N ILE A 347 25.53 -11.81 2.58
CA ILE A 347 24.55 -11.00 1.82
C ILE A 347 25.22 -10.26 0.63
N ASN A 348 26.55 -10.33 0.49
CA ASN A 348 27.28 -9.70 -0.61
C ASN A 348 27.35 -10.54 -1.90
N GLU A 349 26.72 -11.71 -1.96
CA GLU A 349 26.51 -12.40 -3.23
C GLU A 349 25.21 -11.90 -3.87
N GLU A 350 25.35 -11.18 -4.98
CA GLU A 350 24.23 -10.63 -5.76
C GLU A 350 23.12 -11.68 -5.99
N PRO A 351 21.85 -11.36 -5.68
CA PRO A 351 20.74 -12.19 -6.12
C PRO A 351 20.54 -11.99 -7.62
N ARG A 352 21.23 -12.81 -8.44
CA ARG A 352 20.94 -12.93 -9.87
C ARG A 352 19.59 -13.63 -10.06
N PHE A 353 18.51 -12.85 -10.14
CA PHE A 353 17.26 -13.32 -10.72
C PHE A 353 17.44 -13.46 -12.24
N LEU A 354 18.01 -14.58 -12.67
CA LEU A 354 17.92 -15.01 -14.07
C LEU A 354 16.58 -15.70 -14.27
N LEU A 355 15.57 -14.94 -14.73
CA LEU A 355 14.46 -15.50 -15.49
C LEU A 355 15.03 -16.01 -16.82
N LYS A 356 15.35 -17.31 -16.88
CA LYS A 356 15.50 -18.00 -18.18
C LYS A 356 14.10 -18.34 -18.69
N LEU A 357 13.77 -17.77 -19.86
CA LEU A 357 12.69 -18.25 -20.73
C LEU A 357 12.91 -19.71 -21.14
#